data_AF-A0A956SW79-F1
#
_entry.id   AF-A0A956SW79-F1
#
_cell.length_a   1.000
_cell.length_b   1.000
_cell.length_c   1.000
_cell.angle_alpha   90.00
_cell.angle_beta   90.00
_cell.angle_gamma   90.00
#
_symmetry.space_group_name_H-M   'P 1'
#
loop_
_entity.id
_entity.type
_entity.pdbx_description
1 polymer ?
#
loop_
_entity_poly.entity_id
_entity_poly.type
_entity_poly.pdbx_seq_one_letter_code
_entity_poly.pdbx_strand_id
1 'polypeptide(L)'
;MLIDLTRTLIISGLFFVLFWFSAWFLPGNSAEIGDFGYASLTYLPHGLRVIAAWLYGSRSIPYLSPGAYLAHVSRISDHPGQWTLGETLHPIFGIVCVAMTFEIVARLGADLRLRPEFRAPWRSVLQVGALASVINAIGTNLIVQNPADVMIGYLIGDILGMIMLFLMAMVLFSCLRRAGY
;
A
#
# COMPACT_ATOMS: atom_id res chain seq x y z
N MET A 1 -4.27 24.46 -1.20
CA MET A 1 -3.85 23.30 -2.03
C MET A 1 -5.11 22.61 -2.53
N LEU A 2 -5.39 22.63 -3.83
CA LEU A 2 -6.60 22.00 -4.39
C LEU A 2 -6.37 20.49 -4.55
N ILE A 3 -7.24 19.67 -3.96
CA ILE A 3 -7.29 18.22 -4.16
C ILE A 3 -7.93 17.97 -5.53
N ASP A 4 -7.27 17.18 -6.36
CA ASP A 4 -7.78 16.77 -7.67
C ASP A 4 -8.76 15.62 -7.48
N LEU A 5 -10.04 15.87 -7.77
CA LEU A 5 -11.11 14.89 -7.58
C LEU A 5 -10.94 13.67 -8.50
N THR A 6 -10.52 13.88 -9.75
CA THR A 6 -10.31 12.80 -10.72
C THR A 6 -9.20 11.86 -10.24
N ARG A 7 -8.07 12.41 -9.79
CA ARG A 7 -6.97 11.60 -9.23
C ARG A 7 -7.41 10.85 -7.98
N THR A 8 -8.20 11.50 -7.13
CA THR A 8 -8.73 10.88 -5.91
C THR A 8 -9.59 9.66 -6.25
N LEU A 9 -10.54 9.80 -7.19
CA LEU A 9 -11.42 8.71 -7.62
C LEU A 9 -10.62 7.56 -8.24
N ILE A 10 -9.65 7.85 -9.12
CA ILE A 10 -8.83 6.82 -9.76
C ILE A 10 -8.00 6.06 -8.74
N ILE A 11 -7.27 6.78 -7.86
CA ILE A 11 -6.34 6.16 -6.91
C ILE A 11 -7.10 5.39 -5.84
N SER A 12 -8.19 5.95 -5.31
CA SER A 12 -9.06 5.26 -4.35
C SER A 12 -9.74 4.03 -4.96
N GLY A 13 -10.26 4.15 -6.18
CA GLY A 13 -10.88 3.02 -6.89
C GLY A 13 -9.88 1.90 -7.15
N LEU A 14 -8.67 2.26 -7.61
CA LEU A 14 -7.59 1.29 -7.81
C LEU A 14 -7.17 0.62 -6.50
N PHE A 15 -7.11 1.37 -5.40
CA PHE A 15 -6.82 0.80 -4.07
C PHE A 15 -7.85 -0.26 -3.69
N PHE A 16 -9.14 0.07 -3.80
CA PHE A 16 -10.23 -0.83 -3.47
C PHE A 16 -10.21 -2.10 -4.33
N VAL A 17 -9.99 -1.96 -5.65
CA VAL A 17 -9.88 -3.10 -6.57
C VAL A 17 -8.67 -3.96 -6.23
N LEU A 18 -7.48 -3.37 -6.02
CA LEU A 18 -6.27 -4.12 -5.67
C LEU A 18 -6.41 -4.83 -4.32
N PHE A 19 -7.14 -4.26 -3.38
CA PHE A 19 -7.43 -4.88 -2.10
C PHE A 19 -8.22 -6.18 -2.30
N TRP A 20 -9.37 -6.11 -2.97
CA TRP A 20 -10.21 -7.29 -3.19
C TRP A 20 -9.57 -8.29 -4.15
N PHE A 21 -8.84 -7.81 -5.15
CA PHE A 21 -8.06 -8.68 -6.02
C PHE A 21 -7.01 -9.47 -5.22
N SER A 22 -6.30 -8.79 -4.31
CA SER A 22 -5.36 -9.47 -3.40
C SER A 22 -6.11 -10.49 -2.56
N ALA A 23 -7.23 -10.11 -1.93
CA ALA A 23 -8.00 -10.96 -1.03
C ALA A 23 -8.56 -12.23 -1.70
N TRP A 24 -8.97 -12.16 -2.98
CA TRP A 24 -9.62 -13.28 -3.67
C TRP A 24 -8.70 -14.15 -4.50
N PHE A 25 -7.66 -13.58 -5.11
CA PHE A 25 -6.91 -14.28 -6.16
C PHE A 25 -5.47 -14.61 -5.80
N LEU A 26 -4.91 -13.99 -4.75
CA LEU A 26 -3.51 -14.19 -4.40
C LEU A 26 -3.36 -15.22 -3.26
N PRO A 27 -2.28 -16.03 -3.28
CA PRO A 27 -2.08 -17.09 -2.31
C PRO A 27 -1.88 -16.55 -0.89
N GLY A 28 -2.35 -17.33 0.09
CA GLY A 28 -2.29 -17.00 1.52
C GLY A 28 -3.23 -15.87 1.95
N ASN A 29 -4.44 -15.84 1.36
CA ASN A 29 -5.59 -15.15 1.93
C ASN A 29 -6.54 -16.18 2.55
N SER A 30 -7.09 -15.83 3.71
CA SER A 30 -8.08 -16.46 4.63
C SER A 30 -8.69 -17.86 4.39
N ALA A 31 -8.63 -18.46 3.21
CA ALA A 31 -9.08 -19.82 2.93
C ALA A 31 -7.99 -20.89 3.07
N GLU A 32 -6.69 -20.56 2.94
CA GLU A 32 -5.64 -21.59 2.78
C GLU A 32 -4.69 -21.77 3.97
N ILE A 33 -4.61 -20.83 4.91
CA ILE A 33 -3.59 -20.89 5.97
C ILE A 33 -4.27 -20.68 7.33
N GLY A 34 -4.45 -21.80 8.05
CA GLY A 34 -4.84 -21.79 9.46
C GLY A 34 -3.92 -20.94 10.31
N ASP A 35 -4.46 -20.40 11.41
CA ASP A 35 -3.88 -19.41 12.35
C ASP A 35 -3.47 -18.03 11.79
N PHE A 36 -3.26 -17.85 10.49
CA PHE A 36 -2.94 -16.55 9.87
C PHE A 36 -4.16 -15.77 9.36
N GLY A 37 -5.32 -15.92 10.02
CA GLY A 37 -6.66 -15.51 9.52
C GLY A 37 -6.85 -14.05 9.06
N TYR A 38 -5.83 -13.19 9.17
CA TYR A 38 -5.91 -11.77 8.85
C TYR A 38 -4.78 -11.20 7.98
N ALA A 39 -3.75 -11.98 7.63
CA ALA A 39 -2.60 -11.52 6.86
C ALA A 39 -2.63 -12.08 5.43
N SER A 40 -2.86 -11.20 4.45
CA SER A 40 -2.65 -11.53 3.04
C SER A 40 -1.16 -11.70 2.79
N LEU A 41 -0.72 -12.90 2.38
CA LEU A 41 0.69 -13.14 2.03
C LEU A 41 1.17 -12.34 0.82
N THR A 42 0.26 -11.75 0.04
CA THR A 42 0.60 -10.86 -1.08
C THR A 42 -0.36 -9.67 -1.10
N TYR A 43 0.03 -8.58 -0.44
CA TYR A 43 -0.82 -7.40 -0.27
C TYR A 43 -0.49 -6.30 -1.27
N LEU A 44 -1.11 -6.34 -2.45
CA LEU A 44 -0.89 -5.34 -3.52
C LEU A 44 -1.16 -3.88 -3.10
N PRO A 45 -2.12 -3.56 -2.19
CA PRO A 45 -2.36 -2.18 -1.80
C PRO A 45 -1.14 -1.50 -1.15
N HIS A 46 -0.20 -2.24 -0.57
CA HIS A 46 1.08 -1.65 -0.14
C HIS A 46 1.87 -1.08 -1.31
N GLY A 47 2.00 -1.84 -2.41
CA GLY A 47 2.65 -1.35 -3.62
C GLY A 47 1.99 -0.07 -4.15
N LEU A 48 0.66 0.02 -4.10
CA LEU A 48 -0.04 1.21 -4.55
C LEU A 48 0.24 2.41 -3.63
N ARG A 49 0.28 2.21 -2.31
CA ARG A 49 0.70 3.25 -1.34
C ARG A 49 2.09 3.77 -1.68
N VAL A 50 3.03 2.88 -1.98
CA VAL A 50 4.41 3.23 -2.36
C VAL A 50 4.45 4.03 -3.67
N ILE A 51 3.76 3.57 -4.72
CA ILE A 51 3.70 4.27 -6.02
C ILE A 51 3.04 5.64 -5.86
N ALA A 52 1.91 5.72 -5.14
CA ALA A 52 1.20 6.96 -4.92
C ALA A 52 2.03 7.96 -4.09
N ALA A 53 2.70 7.50 -3.02
CA ALA A 53 3.61 8.33 -2.24
C ALA A 53 4.80 8.83 -3.06
N TRP A 54 5.35 7.98 -3.91
CA TRP A 54 6.44 8.37 -4.83
C TRP A 54 5.99 9.42 -5.85
N LEU A 55 4.79 9.29 -6.43
CA LEU A 55 4.24 10.19 -7.44
C LEU A 55 3.75 11.52 -6.86
N TYR A 56 3.09 11.48 -5.70
CA TYR A 56 2.30 12.59 -5.17
C TYR A 56 2.78 13.09 -3.79
N GLY A 57 3.77 12.44 -3.19
CA GLY A 57 4.25 12.77 -1.84
C GLY A 57 3.12 12.68 -0.81
N SER A 58 3.02 13.67 0.08
CA SER A 58 1.94 13.77 1.07
C SER A 58 0.54 13.93 0.47
N ARG A 59 0.42 14.35 -0.80
CA ARG A 59 -0.90 14.41 -1.47
C ARG A 59 -1.48 13.03 -1.75
N SER A 60 -0.66 11.98 -1.70
CA SER A 60 -1.15 10.59 -1.79
C SER A 60 -2.12 10.25 -0.66
N ILE A 61 -1.98 10.89 0.52
CA ILE A 61 -2.81 10.61 1.69
C ILE A 61 -4.30 10.80 1.35
N PRO A 62 -4.78 12.01 1.01
CA PRO A 62 -6.18 12.20 0.66
C PRO A 62 -6.62 11.43 -0.60
N TYR A 63 -5.70 11.10 -1.52
CA TYR A 63 -6.04 10.32 -2.72
C TYR A 63 -6.33 8.83 -2.41
N LEU A 64 -5.70 8.27 -1.38
CA LEU A 64 -5.82 6.87 -0.99
C LEU A 64 -6.89 6.66 0.09
N SER A 65 -7.10 7.64 0.97
CA SER A 65 -7.95 7.49 2.16
C SER A 65 -9.36 6.96 1.84
N PRO A 66 -10.13 7.51 0.87
CA PRO A 66 -11.47 7.00 0.58
C PRO A 66 -11.47 5.51 0.20
N GLY A 67 -10.58 5.10 -0.72
CA GLY A 67 -10.46 3.70 -1.14
C GLY A 67 -10.04 2.77 -0.01
N ALA A 68 -9.13 3.21 0.85
CA ALA A 68 -8.67 2.42 1.99
C ALA A 68 -9.74 2.24 3.06
N TYR A 69 -10.50 3.29 3.38
CA TYR A 69 -11.63 3.17 4.30
C TYR A 69 -12.77 2.34 3.72
N LEU A 70 -13.08 2.48 2.42
CA LEU A 70 -14.06 1.62 1.75
C LEU A 70 -13.64 0.14 1.83
N ALA A 71 -12.38 -0.17 1.54
CA ALA A 71 -11.84 -1.53 1.65
C ALA A 71 -11.96 -2.05 3.09
N HIS A 72 -11.59 -1.23 4.07
CA HIS A 72 -11.66 -1.58 5.49
C HIS A 72 -13.11 -1.83 5.96
N VAL A 73 -14.04 -0.93 5.64
CA VAL A 73 -15.48 -1.07 5.96
C VAL A 73 -16.03 -2.34 5.31
N SER A 74 -15.69 -2.59 4.04
CA SER A 74 -16.18 -3.77 3.32
C SER A 74 -15.66 -5.09 3.89
N ARG A 75 -14.49 -5.08 4.55
CA ARG A 75 -13.93 -6.24 5.26
C ARG A 75 -14.52 -6.41 6.67
N ILE A 76 -14.67 -5.31 7.42
CA ILE A 76 -15.16 -5.35 8.81
C ILE A 76 -16.68 -5.58 8.88
N SER A 77 -17.44 -5.27 7.83
CA SER A 77 -18.89 -5.54 7.80
C SER A 77 -19.21 -7.03 8.04
N ASP A 78 -18.29 -7.93 7.69
CA ASP A 78 -18.41 -9.37 7.97
C ASP A 78 -18.10 -9.74 9.44
N HIS A 79 -17.56 -8.81 10.23
CA HIS A 79 -17.09 -8.99 11.61
C HIS A 79 -17.49 -7.79 12.52
N PRO A 80 -18.80 -7.57 12.78
CA PRO A 80 -19.33 -6.34 13.38
C PRO A 80 -18.83 -6.01 14.80
N GLY A 81 -18.19 -6.95 15.51
CA GLY A 81 -17.57 -6.72 16.83
C GLY A 81 -16.17 -6.09 16.79
N GLN A 82 -15.59 -5.85 15.61
CA GLN A 82 -14.18 -5.44 15.46
C GLN A 82 -13.96 -3.93 15.24
N TRP A 83 -15.00 -3.10 15.40
CA TRP A 83 -14.89 -1.63 15.33
C TRP A 83 -14.21 -1.02 16.56
N THR A 84 -12.91 -1.27 16.72
CA THR A 84 -12.08 -0.60 17.72
C THR A 84 -11.47 0.68 17.15
N LEU A 85 -11.03 1.59 18.03
CA LEU A 85 -10.29 2.78 17.60
C LEU A 85 -9.00 2.40 16.86
N GLY A 86 -8.30 1.36 17.31
CA GLY A 86 -7.08 0.86 16.67
C GLY A 86 -7.34 0.38 15.24
N GLU A 87 -8.39 -0.43 15.06
CA GLU A 87 -8.81 -0.90 13.73
C GLU A 87 -9.21 0.25 12.81
N THR A 88 -9.97 1.23 13.32
CA THR A 88 -10.41 2.39 12.53
C THR A 88 -9.25 3.29 12.09
N LEU A 89 -8.17 3.36 12.87
CA LEU A 89 -6.97 4.15 12.55
C LEU A 89 -5.98 3.39 11.66
N HIS A 90 -6.07 2.07 11.59
CA HIS A 90 -5.13 1.23 10.86
C HIS A 90 -4.99 1.62 9.37
N PRO A 91 -6.08 1.82 8.58
CA PRO A 91 -5.95 2.16 7.16
C PRO A 91 -5.19 3.46 6.93
N ILE A 92 -5.51 4.50 7.72
CA ILE A 92 -4.88 5.82 7.57
C ILE A 92 -3.44 5.80 8.07
N PHE A 93 -3.15 5.06 9.15
CA PHE A 93 -1.80 4.90 9.67
C PHE A 93 -0.87 4.35 8.59
N GLY A 94 -1.28 3.29 7.92
CA GLY A 94 -0.47 2.69 6.86
C GLY A 94 -0.26 3.59 5.65
N ILE A 95 -1.22 4.45 5.30
CA ILE A 95 -1.07 5.43 4.22
C ILE A 95 -0.07 6.53 4.63
N VAL A 96 -0.25 7.09 5.84
CA VAL A 96 0.59 8.15 6.38
C VAL A 96 2.02 7.65 6.56
N CYS A 97 2.20 6.44 7.08
CA CYS A 97 3.51 5.83 7.29
C CYS A 97 4.34 5.80 6.00
N VAL A 98 3.75 5.33 4.90
CA VAL A 98 4.46 5.28 3.62
C VAL A 98 4.78 6.68 3.10
N ALA A 99 3.80 7.60 3.10
CA ALA A 99 4.02 8.98 2.64
C ALA A 99 5.10 9.70 3.45
N MET A 100 5.10 9.53 4.77
CA MET A 100 6.09 10.14 5.67
C MET A 100 7.47 9.51 5.52
N THR A 101 7.56 8.21 5.25
CA THR A 101 8.85 7.55 4.97
C THR A 101 9.52 8.18 3.74
N PHE A 102 8.77 8.40 2.66
CA PHE A 102 9.28 9.09 1.47
C PHE A 102 9.70 10.54 1.77
N GLU A 103 8.91 11.26 2.57
CA GLU A 103 9.21 12.64 2.96
C GLU A 103 10.49 12.73 3.81
N ILE A 104 10.68 11.82 4.77
CA ILE A 104 11.88 11.74 5.61
C ILE A 104 13.10 11.42 4.76
N VAL A 105 13.02 10.40 3.90
CA VAL A 105 14.13 10.01 3.02
C VAL A 105 14.52 11.16 2.08
N ALA A 106 13.54 11.89 1.54
CA ALA A 106 13.80 13.08 0.74
C ALA A 106 14.54 14.17 1.54
N ARG A 107 14.15 14.42 2.80
CA ARG A 107 14.81 15.37 3.70
C ARG A 107 16.22 14.95 4.11
N LEU A 108 16.51 13.65 4.13
CA LEU A 108 17.84 13.09 4.38
C LEU A 108 18.76 13.12 3.14
N GLY A 109 18.30 13.71 2.03
CA GLY A 109 19.11 13.94 0.83
C GLY A 109 18.86 12.99 -0.33
N ALA A 110 17.94 12.03 -0.18
CA ALA A 110 17.55 11.10 -1.24
C ALA A 110 16.15 11.43 -1.78
N ASP A 111 15.99 12.59 -2.42
CA ASP A 111 14.72 12.98 -3.03
C ASP A 111 14.43 12.17 -4.30
N LEU A 112 13.54 11.19 -4.16
CA LEU A 112 13.13 10.28 -5.24
C LEU A 112 11.97 10.82 -6.09
N ARG A 113 11.45 12.02 -5.81
CA ARG A 113 10.29 12.58 -6.54
C ARG A 113 10.58 12.67 -8.04
N LEU A 114 9.57 12.39 -8.86
CA LEU A 114 9.70 12.46 -10.32
C LEU A 114 10.07 13.87 -10.77
N ARG A 115 11.12 13.95 -11.60
CA ARG A 115 11.59 15.17 -12.26
C ARG A 115 11.64 14.91 -13.77
N PRO A 116 11.35 15.90 -14.63
CA PRO A 116 11.30 15.72 -16.09
C PRO A 116 12.56 15.10 -16.70
N GLU A 117 13.71 15.30 -16.05
CA GLU A 117 15.02 14.86 -16.53
C GLU A 117 15.48 13.51 -15.94
N PHE A 118 14.72 12.94 -15.00
CA PHE A 118 15.12 11.71 -14.29
C PHE A 118 14.41 10.48 -14.83
N ARG A 119 15.19 9.44 -15.14
CA ARG A 119 14.65 8.08 -15.26
C ARG A 119 14.10 7.66 -13.89
N ALA A 120 12.91 7.08 -13.88
CA ALA A 120 12.27 6.58 -12.66
C ALA A 120 13.22 5.66 -11.88
N PRO A 121 13.66 6.03 -10.66
CA PRO A 121 14.61 5.24 -9.87
C PRO A 121 13.88 4.08 -9.15
N TRP A 122 13.26 3.19 -9.91
CA TRP A 122 12.34 2.17 -9.38
C TRP A 122 12.96 1.28 -8.30
N ARG A 123 14.28 1.01 -8.37
CA ARG A 123 15.01 0.26 -7.35
C ARG A 123 15.05 0.99 -6.01
N SER A 124 15.35 2.28 -6.03
CA SER A 124 15.35 3.12 -4.83
C SER A 124 13.95 3.27 -4.26
N VAL A 125 12.94 3.38 -5.12
CA VAL A 125 11.53 3.42 -4.69
C VAL A 125 11.13 2.11 -3.99
N LEU A 126 11.53 0.95 -4.51
CA LEU A 126 11.31 -0.34 -3.85
C LEU A 126 12.03 -0.43 -2.49
N GLN A 127 13.26 0.07 -2.40
CA GLN A 127 14.02 0.09 -1.12
C GLN A 127 13.31 0.95 -0.07
N VAL A 128 12.86 2.15 -0.45
CA VAL A 128 12.10 3.03 0.46
C VAL A 128 10.74 2.43 0.80
N GLY A 129 10.08 1.77 -0.14
CA GLY A 129 8.82 1.05 0.10
C GLY A 129 8.97 -0.15 1.04
N ALA A 130 10.10 -0.87 0.97
CA ALA A 130 10.44 -1.95 1.91
C ALA A 130 10.72 -1.39 3.32
N LEU A 131 11.48 -0.29 3.42
CA LEU A 131 11.68 0.41 4.69
C LEU A 131 10.34 0.89 5.28
N ALA A 132 9.47 1.45 4.45
CA ALA A 132 8.13 1.87 4.87
C ALA A 132 7.28 0.70 5.38
N SER A 133 7.46 -0.51 4.81
CA SER A 133 6.78 -1.71 5.31
C SER A 133 7.28 -2.13 6.69
N VAL A 134 8.59 -2.06 6.96
CA VAL A 134 9.14 -2.33 8.30
C VAL A 134 8.57 -1.37 9.32
N ILE A 135 8.56 -0.06 9.01
CA ILE A 135 8.00 0.96 9.90
C ILE A 135 6.49 0.75 10.09
N ASN A 136 5.77 0.41 9.02
CA ASN A 136 4.33 0.12 9.04
C ASN A 136 4.02 -1.08 9.94
N ALA A 137 4.76 -2.19 9.78
CA ALA A 137 4.56 -3.41 10.56
C ALA A 137 4.76 -3.16 12.06
N ILE A 138 5.85 -2.47 12.43
CA ILE A 138 6.14 -2.10 13.83
C ILE A 138 5.04 -1.16 14.36
N GLY A 139 4.72 -0.10 13.62
CA GLY A 139 3.76 0.92 14.06
C GLY A 139 2.34 0.40 14.20
N THR A 140 1.86 -0.39 13.23
CA THR A 140 0.57 -1.08 13.32
C THR A 140 0.56 -2.03 14.51
N ASN A 141 1.64 -2.77 14.76
CA ASN A 141 1.68 -3.69 15.89
C ASN A 141 1.59 -2.96 17.24
N LEU A 142 2.16 -1.76 17.36
CA LEU A 142 1.99 -0.93 18.56
C LEU A 142 0.53 -0.47 18.77
N ILE A 143 -0.23 -0.30 17.69
CA ILE A 143 -1.64 0.15 17.73
C ILE A 143 -2.59 -1.02 18.02
N VAL A 144 -2.41 -2.13 17.31
CA VAL A 144 -3.35 -3.26 17.29
C VAL A 144 -2.93 -4.39 18.24
N GLN A 145 -1.66 -4.40 18.68
CA GLN A 145 -1.09 -5.42 19.59
C GLN A 145 -1.24 -6.85 19.03
N ASN A 146 -0.90 -7.02 17.75
CA ASN A 146 -0.93 -8.31 17.09
C ASN A 146 0.20 -9.24 17.59
N PRO A 147 -0.01 -10.57 17.51
CA PRO A 147 1.07 -11.54 17.65
C PRO A 147 2.22 -11.28 16.66
N ALA A 148 3.45 -11.65 17.04
CA ALA A 148 4.65 -11.35 16.26
C ALA A 148 4.67 -12.06 14.89
N ASP A 149 4.10 -13.24 14.81
CA ASP A 149 3.88 -14.03 13.58
C ASP A 149 2.95 -13.30 12.60
N VAL A 150 1.88 -12.67 13.08
CA VAL A 150 0.97 -11.86 12.25
C VAL A 150 1.70 -10.61 11.72
N MET A 151 2.51 -9.95 12.56
CA MET A 151 3.33 -8.81 12.16
C MET A 151 4.32 -9.19 11.05
N ILE A 152 5.00 -10.34 11.18
CA ILE A 152 5.92 -10.85 10.16
C ILE A 152 5.16 -11.19 8.87
N GLY A 153 3.97 -11.78 8.98
CA GLY A 153 3.09 -12.04 7.85
C GLY A 153 2.74 -10.77 7.06
N TYR A 154 2.39 -9.68 7.77
CA TYR A 154 2.14 -8.37 7.12
C TYR A 154 3.38 -7.80 6.43
N LEU A 155 4.55 -7.88 7.07
CA LEU A 155 5.80 -7.41 6.47
C LEU A 155 6.11 -8.14 5.16
N ILE A 156 6.03 -9.48 5.19
CA ILE A 156 6.28 -10.32 4.01
C ILE A 156 5.23 -10.01 2.93
N GLY A 157 3.96 -9.92 3.33
CA GLY A 157 2.84 -9.62 2.44
C GLY A 157 2.96 -8.28 1.73
N ASP A 158 3.33 -7.24 2.46
CA ASP A 158 3.58 -5.91 1.94
C ASP A 158 4.74 -5.92 0.92
N ILE A 159 5.87 -6.56 1.24
CA ILE A 159 7.05 -6.62 0.35
C ILE A 159 6.74 -7.39 -0.92
N LEU A 160 6.14 -8.59 -0.81
CA LEU A 160 5.78 -9.41 -1.97
C LEU A 160 4.72 -8.71 -2.83
N GLY A 161 3.69 -8.14 -2.20
CA GLY A 161 2.64 -7.39 -2.88
C GLY A 161 3.18 -6.15 -3.61
N MET A 162 4.11 -5.43 -3.00
CA MET A 162 4.79 -4.30 -3.65
C MET A 162 5.60 -4.75 -4.86
N ILE A 163 6.45 -5.77 -4.71
CA ILE A 163 7.27 -6.28 -5.83
C ILE A 163 6.37 -6.73 -6.97
N MET A 164 5.33 -7.51 -6.67
CA MET A 164 4.38 -7.99 -7.66
C MET A 164 3.68 -6.85 -8.41
N LEU A 165 3.20 -5.83 -7.70
CA LEU A 165 2.55 -4.68 -8.33
C LEU A 165 3.51 -3.90 -9.24
N PHE A 166 4.77 -3.73 -8.81
CA PHE A 166 5.79 -3.08 -9.64
C PHE A 166 6.07 -3.87 -10.91
N LEU A 167 6.18 -5.20 -10.83
CA LEU A 167 6.36 -6.06 -12.00
C LEU A 167 5.16 -5.98 -12.95
N MET A 168 3.94 -6.03 -12.43
CA MET A 168 2.71 -5.86 -13.22
C MET A 168 2.72 -4.50 -13.96
N ALA A 169 3.09 -3.42 -13.27
CA ALA A 169 3.18 -2.10 -13.88
C ALA A 169 4.27 -2.04 -14.97
N MET A 170 5.45 -2.63 -14.74
CA MET A 170 6.52 -2.70 -15.73
C MET A 170 6.09 -3.48 -16.99
N VAL A 171 5.45 -4.63 -16.81
CA VAL A 171 4.91 -5.42 -17.93
C VAL A 171 3.85 -4.64 -18.68
N LEU A 172 2.90 -4.02 -17.98
CA LEU A 172 1.87 -3.18 -18.59
C LEU A 172 2.47 -2.06 -19.44
N PHE A 173 3.40 -1.27 -18.88
CA PHE A 173 4.06 -0.20 -19.64
C PHE A 173 4.94 -0.71 -20.77
N SER A 174 5.54 -1.90 -20.63
CA SER A 174 6.28 -2.54 -21.72
C SER A 174 5.35 -2.94 -22.86
N CYS A 175 4.20 -3.54 -22.56
CA CYS A 175 3.18 -3.92 -23.54
C CYS A 175 2.58 -2.69 -24.23
N LEU A 176 2.23 -1.64 -23.48
CA LEU A 176 1.71 -0.39 -24.04
C LEU A 176 2.70 0.25 -25.03
N ARG A 177 3.99 0.33 -24.63
CA ARG A 177 5.04 0.84 -25.51
C ARG A 177 5.21 0.02 -26.78
N ARG A 178 5.11 -1.31 -26.67
CA ARG A 178 5.14 -2.22 -27.84
C ARG A 178 3.91 -2.08 -28.73
N ALA A 179 2.76 -1.72 -28.16
CA ALA A 179 1.51 -1.44 -28.88
C ALA A 179 1.43 -0.02 -29.47
N GLY A 180 2.43 0.83 -29.23
CA GLY A 180 2.51 2.18 -29.78
C GLY A 180 1.79 3.26 -28.97
N TYR A 181 1.46 2.99 -27.70
CA TYR A 181 0.93 3.95 -26.74
C TYR A 181 2.00 4.51 -25.81
#